data_AF-A0A7X6YY65-F1
#
_entry.id   AF-A0A7X6YY65-F1
#
_cell.length_a   1.000
_cell.length_b   1.000
_cell.length_c   1.000
_cell.angle_alpha   90.00
_cell.angle_beta   90.00
_cell.angle_gamma   90.00
#
_symmetry.space_group_name_H-M   'P 1'
#
loop_
_entity.id
_entity.type
_entity.pdbx_description
1 polymer ?
#
loop_
_entity_poly.entity_id
_entity_poly.type
_entity_poly.pdbx_seq_one_letter_code
_entity_poly.pdbx_strand_id
1 'polypeptide(L)'
;MISKNNSNDLISEVGCNVSEDCVCVFGGDVSSRVGDVDTKIAANTVSKTVSSDSDPELDLLVAELLSLSAGKRRLRHKDKIRLLQYAGSFANLWRLLQEGAASAPSIAKELGKTDEPSEQNEPKELELLRLIVSRADIAGLRYQVKKWLEQGIGVVSVLDPRFPASLNNSVTSVSVLYYRGGNLSLLKKDAAAIVGSRALTAYGHQATAILAKNLCRKGYCLVSGAAEGA
;
A
#
# COMPACT_ATOMS: atom_id res chain seq x y z
N MET A 1 -3.32 38.74 -29.84
CA MET A 1 -4.02 37.45 -30.09
C MET A 1 -3.12 36.36 -29.55
N ILE A 2 -3.50 35.75 -28.43
CA ILE A 2 -2.70 34.75 -27.71
C ILE A 2 -2.85 33.42 -28.44
N SER A 3 -1.74 32.86 -28.91
CA SER A 3 -1.66 31.53 -29.51
C SER A 3 -1.91 30.48 -28.43
N LYS A 4 -2.94 29.66 -28.63
CA LYS A 4 -3.18 28.45 -27.85
C LYS A 4 -2.16 27.40 -28.29
N ASN A 5 -1.11 27.19 -27.50
CA ASN A 5 -0.28 26.00 -27.65
C ASN A 5 -0.78 24.92 -26.69
N ASN A 6 -1.27 23.83 -27.27
CA ASN A 6 -1.76 22.63 -26.60
C ASN A 6 -0.59 21.93 -25.89
N SER A 7 -0.78 21.62 -24.61
CA SER A 7 0.16 20.88 -23.75
C SER A 7 0.43 19.43 -24.20
N ASN A 8 -0.25 18.96 -25.25
CA ASN A 8 -0.12 17.59 -25.75
C ASN A 8 1.04 17.40 -26.74
N ASP A 9 1.58 18.47 -27.34
CA ASP A 9 2.61 18.32 -28.38
C ASP A 9 4.02 18.04 -27.82
N LEU A 10 4.28 18.30 -26.54
CA LEU A 10 5.58 18.05 -25.90
C LEU A 10 5.72 16.62 -25.34
N ILE A 11 4.64 15.84 -25.31
CA ILE A 11 4.64 14.49 -24.74
C ILE A 11 4.92 13.44 -25.82
N SER A 12 4.71 13.76 -27.11
CA SER A 12 4.95 12.82 -28.23
C SER A 12 6.38 12.80 -28.78
N GLU A 13 7.22 13.81 -28.50
CA GLU A 13 8.59 13.88 -29.05
C GLU A 13 9.66 13.13 -28.24
N VAL A 14 9.31 12.61 -27.06
CA VAL A 14 10.27 12.00 -26.14
C VAL A 14 9.78 10.62 -25.75
N GLY A 15 10.08 9.62 -26.60
CA GLY A 15 9.68 8.21 -26.46
C GLY A 15 10.00 7.58 -25.10
N CYS A 16 9.17 7.88 -24.10
CA CYS A 16 9.14 7.31 -22.77
C CYS A 16 7.70 6.86 -22.53
N ASN A 17 7.46 5.56 -22.50
CA ASN A 17 6.18 5.01 -22.04
C ASN A 17 6.09 5.22 -20.53
N VAL A 18 5.46 6.33 -20.13
CA VAL A 18 5.24 6.72 -18.72
C VAL A 18 4.47 5.65 -17.93
N SER A 19 3.80 4.71 -18.61
CA SER A 19 2.98 3.66 -18.02
C SER A 19 3.76 2.48 -17.40
N GLU A 20 5.03 2.26 -17.74
CA GLU A 20 5.76 1.05 -17.29
C GLU A 20 6.89 1.34 -16.27
N ASP A 21 7.49 2.53 -16.33
CA ASP A 21 8.70 2.85 -15.55
C ASP A 21 8.50 3.82 -14.37
N CYS A 22 7.29 4.40 -14.24
CA CYS A 22 6.95 5.35 -13.20
C CYS A 22 5.65 4.95 -12.51
N VAL A 23 5.70 4.57 -11.24
CA VAL A 23 4.51 4.45 -10.39
C VAL A 23 4.43 5.67 -9.50
N CYS A 24 3.47 6.54 -9.77
CA CYS A 24 3.05 7.59 -8.87
C CYS A 24 2.28 6.95 -7.70
N VAL A 25 2.79 7.09 -6.47
CA VAL A 25 2.06 6.70 -5.26
C VAL A 25 1.00 7.77 -5.00
N PHE A 26 -0.23 7.53 -5.45
CA PHE A 26 -1.34 8.46 -5.25
C PHE A 26 -2.08 8.20 -3.94
N GLY A 27 -2.30 9.29 -3.19
CA GLY A 27 -3.45 9.48 -2.32
C GLY A 27 -4.22 10.70 -2.81
N GLY A 28 -5.20 10.49 -3.70
CA GLY A 28 -6.04 11.57 -4.23
C GLY A 28 -6.93 11.08 -5.37
N ASP A 29 -8.23 11.35 -5.25
CA ASP A 29 -9.24 11.03 -6.26
C ASP A 29 -8.97 11.77 -7.58
N VAL A 30 -8.92 11.01 -8.68
CA VAL A 30 -9.02 11.58 -10.04
C VAL A 30 -10.31 11.05 -10.66
N SER A 31 -11.38 11.86 -10.57
CA SER A 31 -12.57 11.66 -11.38
C SER A 31 -12.27 12.07 -12.82
N SER A 32 -12.42 11.10 -13.71
CA SER A 32 -12.34 11.10 -15.17
C SER A 32 -12.74 12.36 -15.93
N ARG A 33 -12.00 12.66 -17.01
CA ARG A 33 -12.55 12.73 -18.39
C ARG A 33 -11.47 12.25 -19.39
N VAL A 34 -11.60 11.04 -19.91
CA VAL A 34 -10.86 10.55 -21.08
C VAL A 34 -11.89 10.09 -22.09
N GLY A 35 -11.85 10.69 -23.28
CA GLY A 35 -12.72 10.39 -24.41
C GLY A 35 -12.34 9.11 -25.13
N ASP A 36 -13.30 8.60 -25.89
CA ASP A 36 -13.22 7.43 -26.76
C ASP A 36 -11.99 7.46 -27.68
N VAL A 37 -11.15 6.44 -27.57
CA VAL A 37 -10.31 5.97 -28.68
C VAL A 37 -10.30 4.44 -28.65
N ASP A 38 -10.87 3.86 -29.70
CA ASP A 38 -10.84 2.43 -30.03
C ASP A 38 -9.40 1.88 -29.99
N THR A 39 -9.14 0.94 -29.08
CA THR A 39 -8.04 -0.01 -29.24
C THR A 39 -8.47 -1.40 -28.79
N LYS A 40 -8.82 -2.22 -29.78
CA LYS A 40 -8.82 -3.68 -29.67
C LYS A 40 -7.40 -4.15 -29.32
N ILE A 41 -7.15 -4.50 -28.06
CA ILE A 41 -5.98 -5.29 -27.67
C ILE A 41 -6.47 -6.47 -26.82
N ALA A 42 -6.08 -7.64 -27.31
CA ALA A 42 -6.42 -8.99 -26.92
C ALA A 42 -6.53 -9.24 -25.40
N ALA A 43 -7.63 -9.89 -25.04
CA ALA A 43 -7.73 -10.73 -23.85
C ALA A 43 -6.69 -11.87 -23.91
N ASN A 44 -6.30 -12.36 -22.71
CA ASN A 44 -5.26 -13.36 -22.37
C ASN A 44 -3.87 -12.75 -22.12
N THR A 45 -3.19 -12.97 -20.98
CA THR A 45 -3.22 -14.14 -20.09
C THR A 45 -2.86 -13.68 -18.68
N VAL A 46 -3.70 -14.04 -17.71
CA VAL A 46 -3.40 -13.94 -16.28
C VAL A 46 -2.28 -14.92 -15.99
N SER A 47 -1.03 -14.43 -15.95
CA SER A 47 0.10 -15.21 -15.46
C SER A 47 0.02 -15.29 -13.93
N LYS A 48 -0.71 -16.31 -13.49
CA LYS A 48 -0.54 -16.99 -12.20
C LYS A 48 0.93 -17.27 -11.96
N THR A 49 1.51 -16.63 -10.94
CA THR A 49 2.48 -17.25 -10.02
C THR A 49 2.69 -16.29 -8.86
N VAL A 50 2.24 -16.69 -7.66
CA VAL A 50 2.89 -16.54 -6.33
C VAL A 50 1.83 -16.86 -5.25
N SER A 51 2.03 -17.99 -4.56
CA SER A 51 1.47 -18.47 -3.27
C SER A 51 -0.05 -18.36 -2.99
N SER A 52 -0.63 -19.52 -2.66
CA SER A 52 -2.04 -19.86 -2.61
C SER A 52 -2.79 -19.58 -1.28
N ASP A 53 -2.39 -18.58 -0.47
CA ASP A 53 -3.01 -18.37 0.87
C ASP A 53 -3.32 -16.91 1.27
N SER A 54 -2.98 -15.93 0.42
CA SER A 54 -3.29 -14.52 0.72
C SER A 54 -4.69 -14.17 0.20
N ASP A 55 -5.66 -14.02 1.11
CA ASP A 55 -6.95 -13.40 0.82
C ASP A 55 -6.79 -11.87 0.87
N PRO A 56 -6.76 -11.17 -0.29
CA PRO A 56 -6.51 -9.73 -0.33
C PRO A 56 -7.67 -8.92 0.28
N GLU A 57 -8.89 -9.46 0.27
CA GLU A 57 -10.03 -8.83 0.95
C GLU A 57 -9.82 -8.88 2.46
N LEU A 58 -9.40 -10.04 2.97
CA LEU A 58 -9.10 -10.22 4.39
C LEU A 58 -7.93 -9.35 4.85
N ASP A 59 -6.85 -9.31 4.07
CA ASP A 59 -5.67 -8.50 4.39
C ASP A 59 -6.04 -7.01 4.52
N LEU A 60 -6.82 -6.49 3.57
CA LEU A 60 -7.33 -5.12 3.61
C LEU A 60 -8.28 -4.88 4.79
N LEU A 61 -9.16 -5.84 5.09
CA LEU A 61 -10.07 -5.76 6.24
C LEU A 61 -9.31 -5.67 7.56
N VAL A 62 -8.34 -6.56 7.78
CA VAL A 62 -7.54 -6.57 9.00
C VAL A 62 -6.66 -5.33 9.10
N ALA A 63 -6.06 -4.90 7.98
CA ALA A 63 -5.31 -3.65 7.94
C ALA A 63 -6.17 -2.44 8.28
N GLU A 64 -7.41 -2.38 7.78
CA GLU A 64 -8.35 -1.33 8.13
C GLU A 64 -8.78 -1.42 9.59
N LEU A 65 -9.01 -2.61 10.13
CA LEU A 65 -9.29 -2.80 11.56
C LEU A 65 -8.15 -2.34 12.47
N LEU A 66 -6.90 -2.56 12.05
CA LEU A 66 -5.73 -2.03 12.75
C LEU A 66 -5.63 -0.51 12.62
N SER A 67 -6.11 0.06 11.51
CA SER A 67 -5.97 1.48 11.19
C SER A 67 -7.10 2.35 11.69
N LEU A 68 -8.31 1.80 11.79
CA LEU A 68 -9.61 2.40 12.11
C LEU A 68 -9.49 3.90 12.25
N SER A 69 -9.49 4.54 11.09
CA SER A 69 -9.30 5.97 10.98
C SER A 69 -10.34 6.70 11.83
N ALA A 70 -9.85 7.56 12.74
CA ALA A 70 -10.62 8.51 13.54
C ALA A 70 -11.40 8.01 14.78
N GLY A 71 -11.09 6.83 15.34
CA GLY A 71 -11.60 6.46 16.67
C GLY A 71 -10.82 7.10 17.84
N LYS A 72 -11.47 7.39 18.98
CA LYS A 72 -10.81 7.83 20.25
C LYS A 72 -9.74 6.85 20.78
N ARG A 73 -9.57 5.68 20.15
CA ARG A 73 -8.69 4.58 20.56
C ARG A 73 -7.84 4.05 19.39
N ARG A 74 -7.19 4.95 18.65
CA ARG A 74 -6.25 4.57 17.59
C ARG A 74 -5.01 3.89 18.18
N LEU A 75 -4.72 2.66 17.76
CA LEU A 75 -3.48 1.97 18.11
C LEU A 75 -2.28 2.70 17.50
N ARG A 76 -1.17 2.81 18.23
CA ARG A 76 0.08 3.36 17.68
C ARG A 76 0.72 2.34 16.74
N HIS A 77 1.58 2.78 15.83
CA HIS A 77 2.26 1.85 14.93
C HIS A 77 3.06 0.78 15.67
N LYS A 78 3.75 1.12 16.76
CA LYS A 78 4.46 0.14 17.61
C LYS A 78 3.54 -0.96 18.14
N ASP A 79 2.33 -0.59 18.56
CA ASP A 79 1.32 -1.50 19.11
C ASP A 79 0.78 -2.42 18.00
N LYS A 80 0.52 -1.88 16.81
CA LYS A 80 0.13 -2.67 15.62
C LYS A 80 1.23 -3.62 15.18
N ILE A 81 2.49 -3.18 15.17
CA ILE A 81 3.64 -4.03 14.81
C ILE A 81 3.75 -5.21 15.78
N ARG A 82 3.59 -4.98 17.09
CA ARG A 82 3.57 -6.08 18.08
C ARG A 82 2.44 -7.07 17.81
N LEU A 83 1.23 -6.59 17.52
CA LEU A 83 0.09 -7.45 17.20
C LEU A 83 0.33 -8.27 15.94
N LEU A 84 0.88 -7.65 14.90
CA LEU A 84 1.26 -8.34 13.68
C LEU A 84 2.34 -9.39 13.97
N GLN A 85 3.42 -9.03 14.65
CA GLN A 85 4.49 -9.95 15.03
C GLN A 85 3.99 -11.12 15.88
N TYR A 86 3.06 -10.87 16.80
CA TYR A 86 2.43 -11.90 17.62
C TYR A 86 1.57 -12.86 16.78
N ALA A 87 0.78 -12.33 15.84
CA ALA A 87 -0.09 -13.15 15.00
C ALA A 87 0.64 -13.86 13.85
N GLY A 88 1.75 -13.31 13.37
CA GLY A 88 2.54 -13.80 12.23
C GLY A 88 1.93 -13.53 10.86
N SER A 89 0.61 -13.32 10.75
CA SER A 89 -0.08 -12.98 9.51
C SER A 89 -1.39 -12.23 9.77
N PHE A 90 -1.95 -11.58 8.74
CA PHE A 90 -3.28 -10.95 8.83
C PHE A 90 -4.39 -11.98 9.07
N ALA A 91 -4.34 -13.13 8.38
CA ALA A 91 -5.32 -14.21 8.55
C ALA A 91 -5.33 -14.75 10.00
N ASN A 92 -4.16 -14.97 10.58
CA ASN A 92 -4.04 -15.42 11.97
C ASN A 92 -4.55 -14.36 12.95
N LEU A 93 -4.24 -13.08 12.70
CA LEU A 93 -4.74 -11.98 13.53
C LEU A 93 -6.27 -11.92 13.50
N TRP A 94 -6.89 -12.07 12.33
CA TRP A 94 -8.33 -12.16 12.21
C TRP A 94 -8.90 -13.32 13.01
N ARG A 95 -8.31 -14.53 12.91
CA ARG A 95 -8.74 -15.70 13.69
C ARG A 95 -8.69 -15.43 15.20
N LEU A 96 -7.60 -14.86 15.70
CA LEU A 96 -7.45 -14.49 17.12
C LEU A 96 -8.48 -13.47 17.60
N LEU A 97 -8.96 -12.60 16.72
CA LEU A 97 -10.03 -11.65 17.02
C LEU A 97 -11.39 -12.34 17.14
N GLN A 98 -11.63 -13.38 16.35
CA GLN A 98 -12.89 -14.16 16.36
C GLN A 98 -12.97 -15.14 17.54
N GLU A 99 -11.85 -15.71 17.96
CA GLU A 99 -11.78 -16.80 18.95
C GLU A 99 -11.91 -16.37 20.43
N GLY A 100 -12.08 -15.06 20.72
CA GLY A 100 -12.39 -14.49 22.03
C GLY A 100 -11.99 -15.32 23.27
N ALA A 101 -10.72 -15.26 23.70
CA ALA A 101 -10.15 -15.75 24.97
C ALA A 101 -10.45 -17.20 25.45
N ALA A 102 -11.35 -17.96 24.83
CA ALA A 102 -11.84 -19.25 25.34
C ALA A 102 -11.61 -20.43 24.39
N SER A 103 -11.12 -20.19 23.19
CA SER A 103 -10.66 -21.26 22.31
C SER A 103 -9.43 -20.80 21.57
N ALA A 104 -8.25 -20.97 22.17
CA ALA A 104 -7.03 -21.14 21.37
C ALA A 104 -6.97 -22.62 20.98
N PRO A 105 -7.19 -23.03 19.72
CA PRO A 105 -7.04 -24.42 19.35
C PRO A 105 -5.81 -24.58 18.47
N SER A 106 -4.87 -25.36 18.98
CA SER A 106 -4.52 -26.65 18.38
C SER A 106 -4.61 -26.76 16.84
N ILE A 107 -3.94 -25.87 16.09
CA ILE A 107 -3.62 -26.06 14.66
C ILE A 107 -2.20 -25.53 14.39
N ALA A 108 -1.25 -25.89 15.27
CA ALA A 108 0.17 -25.67 15.07
C ALA A 108 0.96 -27.00 15.09
N LYS A 109 0.30 -28.14 14.82
CA LYS A 109 0.96 -29.44 14.82
C LYS A 109 1.42 -29.94 13.44
N GLU A 110 1.16 -29.22 12.34
CA GLU A 110 1.50 -29.72 10.99
C GLU A 110 2.46 -28.90 10.14
N LEU A 111 3.00 -27.77 10.62
CA LEU A 111 4.10 -27.09 9.93
C LEU A 111 5.20 -26.77 10.94
N GLY A 112 6.28 -27.56 10.86
CA GLY A 112 7.33 -27.62 11.86
C GLY A 112 8.10 -26.32 12.08
N LYS A 113 8.38 -26.08 13.36
CA LYS A 113 9.36 -25.14 13.96
C LYS A 113 9.06 -23.65 13.76
N THR A 114 8.40 -23.05 14.74
CA THR A 114 8.93 -21.93 15.55
C THR A 114 7.99 -21.65 16.73
N ASP A 115 8.57 -21.63 17.93
CA ASP A 115 8.09 -21.08 19.21
C ASP A 115 6.59 -20.70 19.32
N GLU A 116 5.81 -21.64 19.86
CA GLU A 116 4.42 -21.44 20.30
C GLU A 116 4.28 -20.18 21.19
N PRO A 117 3.35 -19.25 20.91
CA PRO A 117 3.01 -18.18 21.85
C PRO A 117 2.24 -18.77 23.04
N SER A 118 2.93 -18.97 24.16
CA SER A 118 2.31 -19.36 25.42
C SER A 118 1.26 -18.32 25.85
N GLU A 119 0.15 -18.80 26.45
CA GLU A 119 -0.96 -17.99 26.99
C GLU A 119 -0.51 -16.87 27.96
N GLN A 120 0.75 -16.90 28.42
CA GLN A 120 1.34 -15.96 29.36
C GLN A 120 1.82 -14.64 28.71
N ASN A 121 1.82 -14.52 27.38
CA ASN A 121 2.38 -13.36 26.65
C ASN A 121 1.39 -12.68 25.66
N GLU A 122 0.08 -12.80 25.85
CA GLU A 122 -0.90 -12.10 25.01
C GLU A 122 -0.72 -10.56 25.15
N PRO A 123 -0.53 -9.81 24.05
CA PRO A 123 -0.39 -8.37 24.12
C PRO A 123 -1.72 -7.75 24.59
N LYS A 124 -1.66 -6.81 25.56
CA LYS A 124 -2.84 -6.08 26.06
C LYS A 124 -3.58 -5.35 24.93
N GLU A 125 -2.86 -5.01 23.87
CA GLU A 125 -3.35 -4.40 22.66
C GLU A 125 -4.36 -5.29 21.90
N LEU A 126 -4.31 -6.61 22.07
CA LEU A 126 -5.21 -7.56 21.43
C LEU A 126 -6.61 -7.51 22.06
N GLU A 127 -6.69 -7.42 23.38
CA GLU A 127 -7.95 -7.21 24.11
C GLU A 127 -8.59 -5.88 23.70
N LEU A 128 -7.79 -4.82 23.61
CA LEU A 128 -8.25 -3.51 23.10
C LEU A 128 -8.77 -3.62 21.66
N LEU A 129 -8.08 -4.35 20.79
CA LEU A 129 -8.51 -4.54 19.41
C LEU A 129 -9.82 -5.34 19.33
N ARG A 130 -9.98 -6.41 20.13
CA ARG A 130 -11.24 -7.15 20.25
C ARG A 130 -12.40 -6.25 20.68
N LEU A 131 -12.18 -5.37 21.66
CA LEU A 131 -13.18 -4.40 22.11
C LEU A 131 -13.54 -3.37 21.03
N ILE A 132 -12.60 -3.01 20.16
CA ILE A 132 -12.86 -2.11 19.04
C ILE A 132 -13.65 -2.85 17.95
N VAL A 133 -13.24 -4.07 17.60
CA VAL A 133 -13.90 -4.93 16.61
C VAL A 133 -15.35 -5.22 17.00
N SER A 134 -15.63 -5.50 18.28
CA SER A 134 -17.00 -5.78 18.77
C SER A 134 -17.95 -4.57 18.65
N ARG A 135 -17.42 -3.36 18.49
CA ARG A 135 -18.18 -2.12 18.30
C ARG A 135 -18.15 -1.61 16.87
N ALA A 136 -17.32 -2.21 16.01
CA ALA A 136 -17.17 -1.78 14.63
C ALA A 136 -18.26 -2.40 13.74
N ASP A 137 -18.69 -1.65 12.73
CA ASP A 137 -19.55 -2.18 11.67
C ASP A 137 -18.70 -2.98 10.68
N ILE A 138 -18.52 -4.28 10.98
CA ILE A 138 -17.72 -5.19 10.14
C ILE A 138 -18.35 -5.36 8.76
N ALA A 139 -19.69 -5.35 8.65
CA ALA A 139 -20.36 -5.49 7.36
C ALA A 139 -20.09 -4.26 6.47
N GLY A 140 -20.20 -3.06 7.03
CA GLY A 140 -19.86 -1.81 6.34
C GLY A 140 -18.39 -1.74 5.93
N LEU A 141 -17.47 -2.17 6.81
CA LEU A 141 -16.04 -2.24 6.50
C LEU A 141 -15.74 -3.21 5.36
N ARG A 142 -16.33 -4.41 5.37
CA ARG A 142 -16.16 -5.38 4.27
C ARG A 142 -16.65 -4.83 2.94
N TYR A 143 -17.77 -4.13 2.94
CA TYR A 143 -18.28 -3.45 1.74
C TYR A 143 -17.31 -2.39 1.22
N GLN A 144 -16.73 -1.58 2.11
CA GLN A 144 -15.74 -0.57 1.74
C GLN A 144 -14.44 -1.19 1.21
N VAL A 145 -13.92 -2.23 1.88
CA VAL A 145 -12.72 -2.96 1.47
C VAL A 145 -12.89 -3.59 0.09
N LYS A 146 -14.07 -4.15 -0.21
CA LYS A 146 -14.36 -4.68 -1.54
C LYS A 146 -14.25 -3.60 -2.63
N LYS A 147 -14.73 -2.38 -2.38
CA LYS A 147 -14.56 -1.25 -3.31
C LYS A 147 -13.09 -0.87 -3.50
N TRP A 148 -12.29 -0.88 -2.44
CA TRP A 148 -10.86 -0.61 -2.54
C TRP A 148 -10.15 -1.67 -3.39
N LEU A 149 -10.50 -2.94 -3.20
CA LEU A 149 -9.98 -4.03 -4.01
C LEU A 149 -10.35 -3.86 -5.49
N GLU A 150 -11.60 -3.49 -5.79
CA GLU A 150 -12.05 -3.16 -7.15
C GLU A 150 -11.31 -1.94 -7.75
N GLN A 151 -10.86 -1.00 -6.93
CA GLN A 151 -10.03 0.14 -7.34
C GLN A 151 -8.54 -0.21 -7.53
N GLY A 152 -8.16 -1.47 -7.30
CA GLY A 152 -6.78 -1.96 -7.38
C GLY A 152 -5.91 -1.55 -6.19
N ILE A 153 -6.53 -1.29 -5.04
CA ILE A 153 -5.83 -1.00 -3.79
C ILE A 153 -5.49 -2.33 -3.11
N GLY A 154 -4.25 -2.46 -2.66
CA GLY A 154 -3.78 -3.55 -1.84
C GLY A 154 -3.09 -3.04 -0.58
N VAL A 155 -2.68 -3.96 0.28
CA VAL A 155 -1.92 -3.66 1.49
C VAL A 155 -0.71 -4.59 1.63
N VAL A 156 0.38 -4.06 2.16
CA VAL A 156 1.52 -4.83 2.66
C VAL A 156 1.79 -4.45 4.12
N SER A 157 2.10 -5.43 4.95
CA SER A 157 2.45 -5.21 6.36
C SER A 157 3.95 -5.21 6.57
N VAL A 158 4.40 -4.75 7.73
CA VAL A 158 5.80 -4.82 8.16
C VAL A 158 6.38 -6.24 8.16
N LEU A 159 5.54 -7.27 8.18
CA LEU A 159 5.96 -8.67 8.13
C LEU A 159 6.24 -9.15 6.71
N ASP A 160 5.73 -8.44 5.70
CA ASP A 160 5.90 -8.81 4.32
C ASP A 160 7.36 -8.55 3.88
N PRO A 161 8.06 -9.54 3.27
CA PRO A 161 9.42 -9.35 2.75
C PRO A 161 9.55 -8.27 1.66
N ARG A 162 8.42 -7.79 1.10
CA ARG A 162 8.36 -6.69 0.13
C ARG A 162 8.26 -5.32 0.82
N PHE A 163 8.02 -5.28 2.13
CA PHE A 163 7.90 -4.03 2.87
C PHE A 163 9.27 -3.31 2.93
N PRO A 164 9.32 -2.00 2.65
CA PRO A 164 10.57 -1.24 2.65
C PRO A 164 11.11 -1.08 4.08
N ALA A 165 12.30 -1.64 4.33
CA ALA A 165 12.96 -1.56 5.65
C ALA A 165 13.23 -0.11 6.11
N SER A 166 13.35 0.83 5.17
CA SER A 166 13.51 2.26 5.45
C SER A 166 12.33 2.89 6.20
N LEU A 167 11.13 2.28 6.14
CA LEU A 167 9.92 2.75 6.83
C LEU A 167 9.65 2.04 8.17
N ASN A 168 10.54 1.13 8.57
CA ASN A 168 10.48 0.45 9.87
C ASN A 168 11.88 0.45 10.53
N ASN A 169 12.27 1.59 11.08
CA ASN A 169 13.54 1.80 11.76
C ASN A 169 13.34 2.55 13.10
N SER A 170 14.44 2.89 13.78
CA SER A 170 14.39 3.55 15.09
C SER A 170 13.68 4.91 15.10
N VAL A 171 13.60 5.58 13.94
CA VAL A 171 13.03 6.94 13.78
C VAL A 171 11.59 6.87 13.25
N THR A 172 11.31 5.94 12.35
CA THR A 172 10.03 5.79 11.65
C THR A 172 9.46 4.41 11.87
N SER A 173 8.21 4.34 12.31
CA SER A 173 7.53 3.08 12.58
C SER A 173 6.22 3.07 11.80
N VAL A 174 6.20 2.33 10.69
CA VAL A 174 5.01 2.10 9.86
C VAL A 174 4.64 0.63 9.96
N SER A 175 3.38 0.36 10.26
CA SER A 175 2.88 -1.01 10.46
C SER A 175 2.33 -1.64 9.18
N VAL A 176 1.68 -0.84 8.34
CA VAL A 176 1.01 -1.24 7.11
C VAL A 176 1.16 -0.13 6.06
N LEU A 177 1.30 -0.50 4.79
CA LEU A 177 1.30 0.39 3.64
C LEU A 177 0.18 -0.03 2.70
N TYR A 178 -0.71 0.90 2.41
CA TYR A 178 -1.67 0.76 1.33
C TYR A 178 -0.99 1.19 0.04
N TYR A 179 -1.24 0.47 -1.04
CA TYR A 179 -0.68 0.76 -2.34
C TYR A 179 -1.75 0.62 -3.42
N ARG A 180 -1.54 1.29 -4.53
CA ARG A 180 -2.33 1.13 -5.75
C ARG A 180 -1.39 0.95 -6.92
N GLY A 181 -1.65 -0.04 -7.77
CA GLY A 181 -0.76 -0.46 -8.86
C GLY A 181 -0.06 -1.78 -8.58
N GLY A 182 0.41 -2.45 -9.63
CA GLY A 182 0.83 -3.86 -9.55
C GLY A 182 2.31 -4.11 -9.22
N ASN A 183 3.18 -3.10 -9.30
CA ASN A 183 4.63 -3.33 -9.25
C ASN A 183 5.26 -3.04 -7.87
N LEU A 184 5.09 -3.96 -6.91
CA LEU A 184 5.72 -3.88 -5.59
C LEU A 184 7.25 -4.07 -5.62
N SER A 185 7.84 -4.54 -6.73
CA SER A 185 9.29 -4.68 -6.83
C SER A 185 10.02 -3.34 -6.77
N LEU A 186 9.31 -2.24 -7.10
CA LEU A 186 9.84 -0.88 -6.99
C LEU A 186 10.22 -0.51 -5.56
N LEU A 187 9.56 -1.08 -4.55
CA LEU A 187 9.87 -0.86 -3.13
C LEU A 187 11.27 -1.36 -2.73
N LYS A 188 11.89 -2.21 -3.55
CA LYS A 188 13.23 -2.75 -3.34
C LYS A 188 14.32 -2.01 -4.12
N LYS A 189 13.95 -1.11 -5.04
CA LYS A 189 14.91 -0.32 -5.80
C LYS A 189 15.46 0.83 -4.97
N ASP A 190 16.68 1.25 -5.28
CA ASP A 190 17.21 2.51 -4.76
C ASP A 190 16.30 3.66 -5.18
N ALA A 191 15.85 4.43 -4.20
CA ALA A 191 14.88 5.49 -4.41
C ALA A 191 15.51 6.88 -4.29
N ALA A 192 15.07 7.80 -5.13
CA ALA A 192 15.43 9.21 -5.05
C ALA A 192 14.16 10.04 -4.90
N ALA A 193 14.10 10.85 -3.85
CA ALA A 193 12.99 11.77 -3.64
C ALA A 193 13.18 13.05 -4.46
N ILE A 194 12.18 13.44 -5.23
CA ILE A 194 12.09 14.76 -5.86
C ILE A 194 10.98 15.52 -5.16
N VAL A 195 11.34 16.64 -4.53
CA VAL A 195 10.42 17.54 -3.83
C VAL A 195 10.77 18.97 -4.18
N GLY A 196 9.77 19.85 -4.21
CA GLY A 196 9.98 21.24 -4.59
C GLY A 196 8.75 22.11 -4.35
N SER A 197 8.80 23.32 -4.91
CA SER A 197 7.70 24.29 -4.85
C SER A 197 6.46 23.76 -5.60
N ARG A 198 5.27 24.09 -5.08
CA ARG A 198 4.01 23.84 -5.81
C ARG A 198 3.82 24.75 -7.03
N ALA A 199 4.50 25.90 -7.02
CA ALA A 199 4.54 26.84 -8.14
C ALA A 199 5.97 26.92 -8.66
N LEU A 200 6.24 26.24 -9.76
CA LEU A 200 7.54 26.28 -10.43
C LEU A 200 7.59 27.37 -11.49
N THR A 201 8.79 27.92 -11.70
CA THR A 201 9.07 28.70 -12.90
C THR A 201 9.23 27.76 -14.10
N ALA A 202 9.21 28.30 -15.32
CA ALA A 202 9.49 27.52 -16.53
C ALA A 202 10.85 26.80 -16.45
N TYR A 203 11.87 27.47 -15.90
CA TYR A 203 13.17 26.85 -15.62
C TYR A 203 13.07 25.70 -14.60
N GLY A 204 12.31 25.90 -13.52
CA GLY A 204 12.08 24.86 -12.51
C GLY A 204 11.48 23.60 -13.09
N HIS A 205 10.46 23.72 -13.95
CA HIS A 205 9.87 22.58 -14.65
C HIS A 205 10.89 21.83 -15.52
N GLN A 206 11.70 22.56 -16.31
CA GLN A 206 12.72 21.94 -17.15
C GLN A 206 13.80 21.25 -16.32
N ALA A 207 14.29 21.89 -15.26
CA ALA A 207 15.30 21.34 -14.38
C ALA A 207 14.81 20.04 -13.71
N THR A 208 13.61 20.05 -13.15
CA THR A 208 13.00 18.86 -12.53
C THR A 208 12.83 17.73 -13.54
N ALA A 209 12.33 18.01 -14.74
CA ALA A 209 12.17 17.00 -15.80
C ALA A 209 13.51 16.36 -16.20
N ILE A 210 14.57 17.17 -16.35
CA ILE A 210 15.92 16.69 -16.68
C ILE A 210 16.47 15.81 -15.54
N LEU A 211 16.33 16.25 -14.29
CA LEU A 211 16.78 15.50 -13.12
C LEU A 211 16.06 14.16 -12.99
N ALA A 212 14.72 14.17 -13.07
CA ALA A 212 13.89 12.99 -13.01
C ALA A 212 14.29 11.97 -14.08
N LYS A 213 14.39 12.41 -15.34
CA LYS A 213 14.76 11.57 -16.48
C LYS A 213 16.15 10.94 -16.29
N ASN A 214 17.13 11.70 -15.84
CA ASN A 214 18.48 11.22 -15.65
C ASN A 214 18.59 10.23 -14.47
N LEU A 215 17.83 10.43 -13.40
CA LEU A 215 17.76 9.50 -12.27
C LEU A 215 17.09 8.18 -12.65
N CYS A 216 15.93 8.23 -13.34
CA CYS A 216 15.26 7.03 -13.85
C CYS A 216 16.17 6.22 -14.79
N ARG A 217 16.88 6.88 -15.71
CA ARG A 217 17.84 6.24 -16.64
C ARG A 217 19.00 5.55 -15.91
N LYS A 218 19.35 6.02 -14.72
CA LYS A 218 20.36 5.38 -13.86
C LYS A 218 19.80 4.24 -13.00
N GLY A 219 18.51 3.93 -13.13
CA GLY A 219 17.86 2.83 -12.42
C GLY A 219 17.20 3.21 -11.09
N TYR A 220 17.19 4.50 -10.71
CA TYR A 220 16.53 4.94 -9.48
C TYR A 220 15.01 4.95 -9.61
N CYS A 221 14.31 4.53 -8.56
CA CYS A 221 12.88 4.73 -8.41
C CYS A 221 12.62 6.15 -7.88
N LEU A 222 11.86 6.96 -8.61
CA LEU A 222 11.51 8.29 -8.12
C LEU A 222 10.35 8.23 -7.13
N VAL A 223 10.46 8.98 -6.05
CA VAL A 223 9.41 9.14 -5.04
C VAL A 223 9.07 10.62 -4.91
N SER A 224 7.80 10.97 -5.00
CA SER A 224 7.30 12.34 -4.79
C SER A 224 5.96 12.29 -4.05
N GLY A 225 5.53 13.42 -3.50
CA GLY A 225 4.24 13.56 -2.82
C GLY A 225 3.04 13.76 -3.75
N ALA A 226 3.25 13.70 -5.07
CA ALA A 226 2.24 13.96 -6.10
C ALA A 226 1.52 15.32 -5.93
N ALA A 227 2.21 16.29 -5.34
CA ALA A 227 1.74 17.67 -5.29
C ALA A 227 1.87 18.29 -6.69
N GLU A 228 1.03 19.28 -6.99
CA GLU A 228 1.24 20.13 -8.17
C GLU A 228 2.65 20.74 -8.15
N GLY A 229 3.27 20.93 -9.31
CA GLY A 229 4.60 21.54 -9.44
C GLY A 229 5.72 20.56 -9.77
N ALA A 230 6.59 20.30 -8.78
CA ALA A 230 7.84 19.54 -8.90
C ALA A 230 7.67 18.01 -8.95
#